data_AF-A0A1M3MM50-F1
#
_entry.id   AF-A0A1M3MM50-F1
#
_cell.length_a   1.000
_cell.length_b   1.000
_cell.length_c   1.000
_cell.angle_alpha   90.00
_cell.angle_beta   90.00
_cell.angle_gamma   90.00
#
_symmetry.space_group_name_H-M   'P 1'
#
loop_
_entity.id
_entity.type
_entity.pdbx_description
1 polymer ?
#
loop_
_entity_poly.entity_id
_entity_poly.type
_entity_poly.pdbx_seq_one_letter_code
_entity_poly.pdbx_strand_id
1 'polypeptide(L)'
;MYRIKLTISAGLLMIATTANAALAPNYQRAKEMTAIIEAVAEQVPVHPISKIIYQRPDQYHVIAGPCSIRATIVSKQQKKMMVGPRQFEVKLAPQRCDK
;
A
#
# COMPACT_ATOMS: atom_id res chain seq x y z
N MET A 1 28.00 51.55 36.69
CA MET A 1 26.87 51.51 35.73
C MET A 1 27.36 50.86 34.44
N TYR A 2 26.61 49.84 33.99
CA TYR A 2 26.70 49.08 32.73
C TYR A 2 27.94 48.22 32.44
N ARG A 3 27.74 46.89 32.41
CA ARG A 3 28.22 45.98 31.34
C ARG A 3 27.37 44.70 31.32
N ILE A 4 26.36 44.68 30.46
CA ILE A 4 25.62 43.47 30.08
C ILE A 4 26.60 42.57 29.31
N LYS A 5 26.93 41.41 29.87
CA LYS A 5 27.73 40.39 29.17
C LYS A 5 26.79 39.52 28.34
N LEU A 6 26.74 39.81 27.04
CA LEU A 6 26.06 39.01 26.04
C LEU A 6 26.93 37.77 25.71
N THR A 7 26.76 36.67 26.45
CA THR A 7 27.34 35.38 26.06
C THR A 7 26.42 34.72 25.05
N ILE A 8 26.82 34.77 23.78
CA ILE A 8 26.14 34.17 22.63
C ILE A 8 26.18 32.65 22.80
N SER A 9 25.04 32.06 23.15
CA SER A 9 24.85 30.60 23.16
C SER A 9 24.67 30.15 21.71
N ALA A 10 25.71 29.52 21.15
CA ALA A 10 25.66 28.93 19.81
C ALA A 10 24.78 27.68 19.83
N GLY A 11 23.46 27.88 19.72
CA GLY A 11 22.48 26.81 19.58
C GLY A 11 22.57 26.17 18.20
N LEU A 12 23.12 24.96 18.14
CA LEU A 12 23.12 24.13 16.94
C LEU A 12 21.66 23.69 16.64
N LEU A 13 20.96 24.44 15.79
CA LEU A 13 19.63 24.04 15.30
C LEU A 13 19.80 22.81 14.41
N MET A 14 19.58 21.62 14.97
CA MET A 14 19.39 20.39 14.22
C MET A 14 18.09 20.52 13.41
N ILE A 15 18.21 20.79 12.12
CA ILE A 15 17.09 20.77 11.17
C ILE A 15 16.71 19.30 11.02
N ALA A 16 15.70 18.85 11.78
CA ALA A 16 15.15 17.51 11.66
C ALA A 16 14.46 17.38 10.30
N THR A 17 15.18 16.92 9.29
CA THR A 17 14.59 16.55 7.99
C THR A 17 13.67 15.36 8.21
N THR A 18 12.41 15.47 7.79
CA THR A 18 11.45 14.37 7.84
C THR A 18 11.98 13.22 6.97
N ALA A 19 12.38 12.11 7.61
CA ALA A 19 12.71 10.90 6.89
C ALA A 19 11.42 10.30 6.33
N ASN A 20 11.22 10.41 5.02
CA ASN A 20 10.12 9.75 4.33
C ASN A 20 10.39 8.24 4.28
N ALA A 21 10.04 7.53 5.35
CA ALA A 21 9.92 6.07 5.37
C ALA A 21 8.68 5.58 4.60
N ALA A 22 8.36 6.23 3.49
CA ALA A 22 7.35 5.76 2.55
C ALA A 22 8.02 4.65 1.73
N LEU A 23 7.52 3.42 1.87
CA LEU A 23 8.00 2.26 1.11
C LEU A 23 8.09 2.64 -0.38
N ALA A 24 9.20 2.34 -1.05
CA ALA A 24 9.34 2.72 -2.46
C ALA A 24 8.19 2.11 -3.28
N PRO A 25 7.62 2.86 -4.26
CA PRO A 25 6.35 2.50 -4.89
C PRO A 25 6.26 1.06 -5.40
N ASN A 26 7.36 0.50 -5.91
CA ASN A 26 7.41 -0.87 -6.44
C ASN A 26 7.23 -1.93 -5.34
N TYR A 27 7.81 -1.74 -4.15
CA TYR A 27 7.65 -2.69 -3.04
C TYR A 27 6.21 -2.69 -2.51
N GLN A 28 5.57 -1.53 -2.47
CA GLN A 28 4.15 -1.44 -2.11
C GLN A 28 3.30 -2.19 -3.13
N ARG A 29 3.55 -1.96 -4.43
CA ARG A 29 2.84 -2.67 -5.51
C ARG A 29 3.06 -4.18 -5.49
N ALA A 30 4.27 -4.65 -5.16
CA ALA A 30 4.52 -6.09 -5.01
C ALA A 30 3.67 -6.70 -3.88
N LYS A 31 3.61 -6.04 -2.70
CA LYS A 31 2.76 -6.49 -1.58
C LYS A 31 1.27 -6.49 -1.93
N GLU A 32 0.82 -5.46 -2.63
CA GLU A 32 -0.56 -5.38 -3.14
C GLU A 32 -0.87 -6.52 -4.11
N MET A 33 0.07 -6.87 -5.00
CA MET A 33 -0.11 -7.96 -5.94
C MET A 33 -0.15 -9.33 -5.23
N THR A 34 0.72 -9.55 -4.25
CA THR A 34 0.68 -10.75 -3.40
C THR A 34 -0.67 -10.90 -2.70
N ALA A 35 -1.19 -9.81 -2.10
CA ALA A 35 -2.48 -9.84 -1.43
C ALA A 35 -3.66 -10.13 -2.38
N ILE A 36 -3.60 -9.64 -3.64
CA ILE A 36 -4.59 -9.99 -4.66
C ILE A 36 -4.51 -11.49 -4.99
N ILE A 37 -3.31 -12.02 -5.16
CA ILE A 37 -3.09 -13.44 -5.47
C ILE A 37 -3.65 -14.32 -4.34
N GLU A 38 -3.31 -14.02 -3.09
CA GLU A 38 -3.78 -14.77 -1.92
C GLU A 38 -5.30 -14.75 -1.80
N ALA A 39 -5.92 -13.56 -1.87
CA ALA A 39 -7.36 -13.42 -1.74
C ALA A 39 -8.12 -14.16 -2.85
N VAL A 40 -7.63 -14.09 -4.10
CA VAL A 40 -8.27 -14.79 -5.22
C VAL A 40 -8.08 -16.30 -5.12
N ALA A 41 -6.91 -16.77 -4.68
CA ALA A 41 -6.65 -18.19 -4.45
C ALA A 41 -7.57 -18.77 -3.36
N GLU A 42 -7.91 -17.98 -2.33
CA GLU A 42 -8.89 -18.38 -1.31
C GLU A 42 -10.32 -18.45 -1.88
N GLN A 43 -10.72 -17.49 -2.73
CA GLN A 43 -12.07 -17.48 -3.32
C GLN A 43 -12.27 -18.56 -4.40
N VAL A 44 -11.23 -18.91 -5.15
CA VAL A 44 -11.29 -19.87 -6.25
C VAL A 44 -10.15 -20.91 -6.15
N PRO A 45 -10.18 -21.81 -5.14
CA PRO A 45 -9.05 -22.69 -4.83
C PRO A 45 -8.78 -23.77 -5.87
N VAL A 46 -9.76 -24.07 -6.73
CA VAL A 46 -9.66 -25.15 -7.74
C VAL A 46 -8.95 -24.67 -9.01
N HIS A 47 -8.93 -23.37 -9.28
CA HIS A 47 -8.41 -22.85 -10.55
C HIS A 47 -7.17 -21.97 -10.34
N PRO A 48 -6.05 -22.27 -11.02
CA PRO A 48 -4.85 -21.47 -10.89
C PRO A 48 -5.03 -20.09 -11.52
N ILE A 49 -4.50 -19.06 -10.86
CA ILE A 49 -4.45 -17.70 -11.39
C ILE A 49 -3.49 -17.70 -12.59
N SER A 50 -4.02 -17.33 -13.77
CA SER A 50 -3.26 -17.30 -15.02
C SER A 50 -2.92 -15.89 -15.47
N LYS A 51 -3.69 -14.89 -15.01
CA LYS A 51 -3.53 -13.51 -15.46
C LYS A 51 -4.05 -12.51 -14.42
N ILE A 52 -3.29 -11.43 -14.23
CA ILE A 52 -3.74 -10.25 -13.49
C ILE A 52 -3.57 -9.04 -14.40
N ILE A 53 -4.67 -8.34 -14.67
CA ILE A 53 -4.74 -7.24 -15.63
C ILE A 53 -5.06 -5.97 -14.85
N TYR A 54 -4.16 -4.98 -14.89
CA TYR A 54 -4.45 -3.64 -14.39
C TYR A 54 -5.61 -3.03 -15.16
N GLN A 55 -6.62 -2.52 -14.45
CA GLN A 55 -7.75 -1.84 -15.08
C GLN A 55 -7.64 -0.33 -14.86
N ARG A 56 -7.52 0.09 -13.59
CA ARG A 56 -7.50 1.48 -13.12
C ARG A 56 -6.81 1.52 -11.75
N PRO A 57 -6.54 2.70 -11.16
CA PRO A 57 -5.95 2.77 -9.83
C PRO A 57 -6.71 1.89 -8.84
N ASP A 58 -5.97 1.02 -8.14
CA ASP A 58 -6.48 0.08 -7.15
C ASP A 58 -7.48 -0.97 -7.65
N GLN A 59 -7.67 -1.10 -8.97
CA GLN A 59 -8.59 -2.06 -9.56
C GLN A 59 -7.89 -2.97 -10.56
N TYR A 60 -8.07 -4.28 -10.37
CA TYR A 60 -7.48 -5.33 -11.18
C TYR A 60 -8.54 -6.33 -11.61
N HIS A 61 -8.35 -6.87 -12.81
CA HIS A 61 -9.12 -8.00 -13.30
C HIS A 61 -8.24 -9.24 -13.26
N VAL A 62 -8.69 -10.28 -12.57
CA VAL A 62 -7.94 -11.51 -12.33
C VAL A 62 -8.65 -12.65 -13.05
N ILE A 63 -7.86 -13.43 -13.78
CA ILE A 63 -8.32 -14.63 -14.47
C ILE A 63 -7.71 -15.84 -13.75
N ALA A 64 -8.57 -16.77 -13.35
CA ALA A 64 -8.22 -18.03 -12.71
C ALA A 64 -8.93 -19.18 -13.42
N GLY A 65 -8.22 -19.89 -14.31
CA GLY A 65 -8.83 -20.86 -15.21
C GLY A 65 -10.03 -20.28 -15.99
N PRO A 66 -11.23 -20.89 -15.90
CA PRO A 66 -12.46 -20.38 -16.53
C PRO A 66 -13.13 -19.24 -15.76
N CYS A 67 -12.57 -18.82 -14.62
CA CYS A 67 -13.16 -17.81 -13.76
C CYS A 67 -12.52 -16.43 -13.96
N SER A 68 -13.36 -15.41 -13.90
CA SER A 68 -12.98 -14.00 -13.93
C SER A 68 -13.45 -13.30 -12.66
N ILE A 69 -12.54 -12.57 -12.01
CA ILE A 69 -12.75 -11.92 -10.71
C ILE A 69 -12.26 -10.47 -10.81
N ARG A 70 -13.01 -9.56 -10.20
CA ARG A 70 -12.58 -8.16 -10.04
C ARG A 70 -12.05 -7.98 -8.63
N ALA A 71 -10.78 -7.61 -8.51
CA ALA A 71 -10.13 -7.29 -7.25
C ALA A 71 -9.99 -5.77 -7.10
N THR A 72 -10.37 -5.24 -5.93
CA THR A 72 -10.28 -3.82 -5.61
C THR A 72 -9.50 -3.65 -4.32
N ILE A 73 -8.43 -2.86 -4.35
CA ILE A 73 -7.64 -2.49 -3.17
C ILE A 73 -8.33 -1.31 -2.50
N VAL A 74 -8.64 -1.44 -1.22
CA VAL A 74 -9.27 -0.38 -0.42
C VAL A 74 -8.29 0.05 0.66
N SER A 75 -7.94 1.35 0.67
CA SER A 75 -7.11 1.91 1.73
C SER A 75 -7.83 1.81 3.08
N LYS A 76 -7.11 1.34 4.10
CA LYS A 76 -7.56 1.46 5.48
C LYS A 76 -7.13 2.81 6.04
N GLN A 77 -7.92 3.35 6.95
CA GLN A 77 -7.58 4.59 7.63
C GLN A 77 -6.33 4.37 8.49
N GLN A 78 -5.26 5.12 8.19
CA GLN A 78 -4.06 5.15 9.01
C GLN A 78 -4.16 6.28 10.05
N LYS A 79 -3.67 6.03 11.26
CA LYS A 79 -3.56 7.09 12.28
C LYS A 79 -2.62 8.17 11.73
N LYS A 80 -2.99 9.45 11.89
CA LYS A 80 -2.32 10.64 11.32
C LYS A 80 -0.81 10.78 11.63
N MET A 81 -0.26 9.95 12.51
CA MET A 81 1.14 9.99 12.96
C MET A 81 1.95 8.74 12.59
N MET A 82 1.34 7.78 11.88
CA MET A 82 1.97 6.50 11.58
C MET A 82 2.58 6.54 10.18
N VAL A 83 3.90 6.71 10.12
CA VAL A 83 4.69 6.60 8.89
C VAL A 83 4.93 5.11 8.57
N GLY A 84 4.70 4.69 7.34
CA GLY A 84 4.91 3.31 6.91
C GLY A 84 4.12 2.93 5.66
N PRO A 85 4.17 1.64 5.26
CA PRO A 85 3.42 1.13 4.12
C PRO A 85 1.94 1.47 4.21
N ARG A 86 1.32 1.76 3.06
CA ARG A 86 -0.13 1.94 2.97
C ARG A 86 -0.80 0.69 3.52
N GLN A 87 -1.72 0.89 4.46
CA GLN A 87 -2.57 -0.18 4.97
C GLN A 87 -3.76 -0.34 4.02
N PHE A 88 -4.08 -1.57 3.64
CA PHE A 88 -5.15 -1.84 2.70
C PHE A 88 -5.82 -3.19 2.96
N GLU A 89 -6.93 -3.42 2.29
CA GLU A 89 -7.58 -4.72 2.12
C GLU A 89 -7.92 -4.94 0.65
N VAL A 90 -8.05 -6.21 0.25
CA VAL A 90 -8.52 -6.59 -1.09
C VAL A 90 -9.99 -6.99 -0.97
N LYS A 91 -10.85 -6.29 -1.71
CA LYS A 91 -12.26 -6.66 -1.88
C LYS A 91 -12.44 -7.34 -3.23
N LEU A 92 -13.02 -8.53 -3.21
CA LEU A 92 -13.31 -9.29 -4.40
C LEU A 92 -14.79 -9.20 -4.74
N ALA A 93 -15.09 -8.98 -6.02
CA ALA A 93 -16.43 -9.17 -6.53
C ALA A 93 -16.76 -10.68 -6.62
N PRO A 94 -18.04 -11.05 -6.72
CA PRO A 94 -18.42 -12.43 -7.02
C PRO A 94 -17.69 -12.92 -8.28
N GLN A 95 -17.13 -14.13 -8.20
CA GLN A 95 -16.47 -14.76 -9.32
C GLN A 95 -17.49 -15.08 -10.42
N ARG A 96 -17.10 -14.89 -11.67
CA ARG A 96 -17.87 -15.35 -12.82
C ARG A 96 -17.07 -16.41 -13.56
N CYS A 97 -17.52 -17.65 -13.46
CA CYS A 97 -16.93 -18.79 -14.13
C CYS A 97 -17.77 -19.15 -15.33
N ASP A 98 -17.11 -19.32 -16.48
CA ASP A 98 -17.75 -19.92 -17.64
C ASP A 98 -18.09 -21.38 -17.31
N LYS A 99 -19.22 -21.86 -17.84
CA LYS A 99 -19.77 -23.20 -17.56
C LYS A 99 -18.95 -24.31 -18.19
#